data_AF-A0A150AM35-F1
#
_entry.id   AF-A0A150AM35-F1
#
_cell.length_a   1.000
_cell.length_b   1.000
_cell.length_c   1.000
_cell.angle_alpha   90.00
_cell.angle_beta   90.00
_cell.angle_gamma   90.00
#
_symmetry.space_group_name_H-M   'P 1'
#
loop_
_entity.id
_entity.type
_entity.pdbx_description
1 polymer ?
#
loop_
_entity_poly.entity_id
_entity_poly.type
_entity_poly.pdbx_seq_one_letter_code
_entity_poly.pdbx_strand_id
1 'polypeptide(L)'
;MPMLVFSQVGTIEIRKEVGYQGPSSVEIDQLPLVATLQPSGNADQDITNFQKAIDKASKMKGGRIIVEKGYYQLKDVQLKSNVHIRCEKGVVFMPRLDMHPKVQLIFAVGRFANENISNVTFIGEGNASDRPQFYYDRSIAVKCRAFTVGKVTNLYLENFSVTDDQTVFSAISLNMRKKGTSKNDRPKNITVKNVSIQDASYGYGLVQGNTGENVWLKDLQSVGGVTARIETHTGREHNVGVDNVVIEDVVCTQGKAAVSLQPHVVDNGIVTVNGAKAVRCEWGVMLKDGFISKKLDPTKKWHNGSFAKGSSIKNVEMIHGDATTVSVQSKAYIPKRLLELYHDDINPDKEANIGCKLGPSIAAVLNLAKEEMQIDKTTITHSGNRAEERLLIVTKKVDAL
;
A
#
# COMPACT_ATOMS: atom_id res chain seq x y z
N MET A 1 -0.60 1.37 -22.69
CA MET A 1 -1.04 2.32 -21.64
C MET A 1 0.16 3.16 -21.22
N PRO A 2 0.03 4.49 -21.04
CA PRO A 2 1.15 5.28 -20.56
C PRO A 2 1.39 4.95 -19.08
N MET A 3 2.51 4.28 -18.80
CA MET A 3 3.06 4.21 -17.44
C MET A 3 3.46 5.62 -17.01
N LEU A 4 3.37 5.93 -15.72
CA LEU A 4 4.07 7.09 -15.18
C LEU A 4 5.55 6.96 -15.56
N VAL A 5 6.10 7.98 -16.21
CA VAL A 5 7.52 8.04 -16.51
C VAL A 5 8.22 8.43 -15.22
N PHE A 6 8.65 7.44 -14.45
CA PHE A 6 9.38 7.67 -13.21
C PHE A 6 10.80 8.16 -13.53
N SER A 7 11.24 9.25 -12.88
CA SER A 7 12.59 9.78 -13.04
C SER A 7 13.66 8.82 -12.51
N GLN A 8 14.92 9.03 -12.94
CA GLN A 8 16.09 8.37 -12.34
C GLN A 8 16.09 8.55 -10.81
N VAL A 9 16.61 7.55 -10.12
CA VAL A 9 16.70 7.45 -8.66
C VAL A 9 17.33 8.71 -8.09
N GLY A 10 16.51 9.48 -7.37
CA GLY A 10 16.91 10.77 -6.82
C GLY A 10 17.51 10.64 -5.43
N THR A 11 18.13 11.73 -5.00
CA THR A 11 18.34 12.04 -3.59
C THR A 11 17.04 11.87 -2.80
N ILE A 12 17.12 11.27 -1.61
CA ILE A 12 16.00 11.13 -0.67
C ILE A 12 15.25 12.45 -0.56
N GLU A 13 13.97 12.40 -0.92
CA GLU A 13 13.07 13.55 -0.83
C GLU A 13 12.57 13.67 0.61
N ILE A 14 12.94 14.78 1.28
CA ILE A 14 12.48 15.12 2.63
C ILE A 14 11.42 16.20 2.53
N ARG A 15 10.27 15.97 3.15
CA ARG A 15 9.20 16.96 3.31
C ARG A 15 9.03 17.26 4.78
N LYS A 16 9.28 18.50 5.19
CA LYS A 16 9.38 18.91 6.61
C LYS A 16 8.21 18.46 7.49
N GLU A 17 6.99 18.44 6.95
CA GLU A 17 5.75 18.24 7.71
C GLU A 17 5.18 16.80 7.63
N VAL A 18 5.73 15.93 6.78
CA VAL A 18 5.21 14.56 6.60
C VAL A 18 6.25 13.63 6.01
N GLY A 19 6.14 12.33 6.31
CA GLY A 19 7.05 11.33 5.78
C GLY A 19 8.39 11.33 6.50
N TYR A 20 9.39 10.72 5.86
CA TYR A 20 10.73 10.51 6.40
C TYR A 20 11.44 11.79 6.84
N GLN A 21 11.97 11.79 8.06
CA GLN A 21 12.75 12.88 8.67
C GLN A 21 14.12 12.37 9.16
N GLY A 22 14.65 11.31 8.55
CA GLY A 22 15.95 10.74 8.92
C GLY A 22 17.11 11.37 8.14
N PRO A 23 18.30 10.73 8.19
CA PRO A 23 19.47 11.18 7.44
C PRO A 23 19.22 11.39 5.95
N SER A 24 19.78 12.47 5.40
CA SER A 24 19.81 12.76 3.96
C SER A 24 20.65 11.74 3.19
N SER A 25 20.55 11.74 1.86
CA SER A 25 21.41 10.90 1.02
C SER A 25 22.90 11.17 1.23
N VAL A 26 23.28 12.44 1.38
CA VAL A 26 24.68 12.84 1.63
C VAL A 26 25.20 12.24 2.94
N GLU A 27 24.43 12.31 4.01
CA GLU A 27 24.80 11.71 5.30
C GLU A 27 24.88 10.19 5.20
N ILE A 28 23.95 9.55 4.48
CA ILE A 28 23.96 8.10 4.27
C ILE A 28 25.18 7.66 3.47
N ASP A 29 25.54 8.38 2.41
CA ASP A 29 26.65 8.01 1.52
C ASP A 29 28.01 8.10 2.23
N GLN A 30 28.11 8.91 3.28
CA GLN A 30 29.28 8.98 4.17
C GLN A 30 29.37 7.82 5.17
N LEU A 31 28.29 7.05 5.37
CA LEU A 31 28.32 5.88 6.24
C LEU A 31 29.20 4.77 5.67
N PRO A 32 29.80 3.92 6.52
CA PRO A 32 30.63 2.81 6.07
C PRO A 32 29.82 1.84 5.21
N LEU A 33 30.43 1.40 4.11
CA LEU A 33 29.95 0.24 3.37
C LEU A 33 30.22 -1.01 4.21
N VAL A 34 29.15 -1.65 4.68
CA VAL A 34 29.24 -2.77 5.63
C VAL A 34 29.38 -4.11 4.91
N ALA A 35 28.66 -4.25 3.79
CA ALA A 35 28.63 -5.42 2.95
C ALA A 35 28.13 -5.08 1.54
N THR A 36 28.59 -5.88 0.60
CA THR A 36 27.99 -6.04 -0.73
C THR A 36 27.48 -7.46 -0.82
N LEU A 37 26.18 -7.63 -1.08
CA LEU A 37 25.52 -8.93 -1.09
C LEU A 37 25.42 -9.44 -2.54
N GLN A 38 25.71 -10.72 -2.72
CA GLN A 38 25.54 -11.47 -3.96
C GLN A 38 24.56 -12.62 -3.72
N PRO A 39 23.79 -13.03 -4.74
CA PRO A 39 22.90 -14.17 -4.60
C PRO A 39 23.71 -15.44 -4.38
N SER A 40 23.35 -16.23 -3.38
CA SER A 40 24.05 -17.48 -3.08
C SER A 40 23.49 -18.70 -3.83
N GLY A 41 22.31 -18.55 -4.44
CA GLY A 41 21.55 -19.68 -5.00
C GLY A 41 20.92 -20.58 -3.92
N ASN A 42 21.03 -20.22 -2.64
CA ASN A 42 20.49 -20.97 -1.51
C ASN A 42 19.73 -20.04 -0.55
N ALA A 43 18.46 -20.33 -0.30
CA ALA A 43 17.60 -19.47 0.51
C ALA A 43 18.12 -19.23 1.94
N ASP A 44 18.64 -20.27 2.61
CA ASP A 44 19.17 -20.14 3.97
C ASP A 44 20.41 -19.26 4.02
N GLN A 45 21.28 -19.38 3.01
CA GLN A 45 22.47 -18.56 2.90
C GLN A 45 22.13 -17.10 2.54
N ASP A 46 21.16 -16.87 1.64
CA ASP A 46 20.69 -15.51 1.31
C ASP A 46 20.12 -14.81 2.55
N ILE A 47 19.21 -15.46 3.28
CA ILE A 47 18.62 -14.93 4.53
C ILE A 47 19.72 -14.64 5.55
N THR A 48 20.65 -15.59 5.73
CA THR A 48 21.77 -15.44 6.67
C THR A 48 22.70 -14.29 6.29
N ASN A 49 23.01 -14.13 5.00
CA ASN A 49 23.86 -13.05 4.50
C ASN A 49 23.22 -11.68 4.74
N PHE A 50 21.94 -11.55 4.40
CA PHE A 50 21.16 -10.34 4.67
C PHE A 50 21.16 -10.00 6.16
N GLN A 51 20.78 -10.95 7.02
CA GLN A 51 20.66 -10.67 8.45
C GLN A 51 22.02 -10.32 9.07
N LYS A 52 23.10 -11.01 8.69
CA LYS A 52 24.46 -10.68 9.17
C LYS A 52 24.90 -9.28 8.76
N ALA A 53 24.64 -8.87 7.52
CA ALA A 53 24.98 -7.53 7.05
C ALA A 53 24.20 -6.44 7.81
N ILE A 54 22.88 -6.66 8.01
CA ILE A 54 22.00 -5.78 8.77
C ILE A 54 22.46 -5.65 10.23
N ASP A 55 22.77 -6.79 10.86
CA ASP A 55 23.22 -6.83 12.26
C ASP A 55 24.54 -6.09 12.43
N LYS A 56 25.48 -6.28 11.51
CA LYS A 56 26.77 -5.57 11.50
C LYS A 56 26.57 -4.06 11.34
N ALA A 57 25.75 -3.63 10.38
CA ALA A 57 25.47 -2.22 10.15
C ALA A 57 24.83 -1.54 11.37
N SER A 58 23.84 -2.20 11.98
CA SER A 58 23.19 -1.66 13.17
C SER A 58 24.14 -1.62 14.37
N LYS A 59 24.99 -2.65 14.56
CA LYS A 59 26.03 -2.67 15.63
C LYS A 59 27.06 -1.55 15.47
N MET A 60 27.35 -1.15 14.23
CA MET A 60 28.22 -0.01 13.91
C MET A 60 27.51 1.35 14.08
N LYS A 61 26.26 1.36 14.54
CA LYS A 61 25.39 2.55 14.67
C LYS A 61 25.08 3.24 13.33
N GLY A 62 25.26 2.54 12.22
CA GLY A 62 25.10 3.11 10.89
C GLY A 62 25.87 2.30 9.86
N GLY A 63 25.24 2.00 8.72
CA GLY A 63 25.95 1.35 7.63
C GLY A 63 25.13 1.21 6.35
N ARG A 64 25.85 1.22 5.23
CA ARG A 64 25.30 0.94 3.90
C ARG A 64 25.47 -0.52 3.56
N ILE A 65 24.45 -1.08 2.92
CA ILE A 65 24.47 -2.42 2.34
C ILE A 65 24.10 -2.27 0.87
N ILE A 66 24.97 -2.77 -0.02
CA ILE A 66 24.69 -2.86 -1.46
C ILE A 66 24.21 -4.28 -1.75
N VAL A 67 23.13 -4.40 -2.53
CA VAL A 67 22.62 -5.68 -3.03
C VAL A 67 22.86 -5.73 -4.53
N GLU A 68 23.78 -6.60 -4.94
CA GLU A 68 24.11 -6.75 -6.36
C GLU A 68 23.00 -7.51 -7.10
N LYS A 69 22.91 -7.24 -8.40
CA LYS A 69 21.97 -7.91 -9.31
C LYS A 69 21.96 -9.43 -9.09
N GLY A 70 20.75 -10.01 -9.01
CA GLY A 70 20.59 -11.43 -8.78
C GLY A 70 19.22 -11.82 -8.25
N TYR A 71 19.00 -13.14 -8.13
CA TYR A 71 17.80 -13.71 -7.53
C TYR A 71 18.09 -14.10 -6.08
N TYR A 72 17.35 -13.50 -5.15
CA TYR A 72 17.46 -13.75 -3.72
C TYR A 72 16.19 -14.40 -3.21
N GLN A 73 16.34 -15.50 -2.48
CA GLN A 73 15.22 -16.14 -1.80
C GLN A 73 15.22 -15.75 -0.32
N LEU A 74 14.23 -14.96 0.08
CA LEU A 74 14.19 -14.35 1.41
C LEU A 74 12.91 -14.69 2.16
N LYS A 75 13.03 -14.69 3.48
CA LYS A 75 11.92 -14.76 4.41
C LYS A 75 12.31 -14.15 5.75
N ASP A 76 11.41 -13.35 6.30
CA ASP A 76 11.47 -12.76 7.64
C ASP A 76 12.80 -12.05 7.96
N VAL A 77 13.41 -11.38 6.97
CA VAL A 77 14.61 -10.58 7.20
C VAL A 77 14.24 -9.35 8.03
N GLN A 78 14.84 -9.21 9.22
CA GLN A 78 14.49 -8.17 10.18
C GLN A 78 15.39 -6.95 9.99
N LEU A 79 14.85 -5.85 9.46
CA LEU A 79 15.58 -4.59 9.35
C LEU A 79 15.75 -3.95 10.73
N LYS A 80 16.94 -3.37 10.97
CA LYS A 80 17.35 -2.75 12.24
C LYS A 80 17.69 -1.27 12.06
N SER A 81 17.89 -0.56 13.18
CA SER A 81 18.15 0.88 13.16
C SER A 81 19.43 1.25 12.43
N ASN A 82 19.40 2.40 11.74
CA ASN A 82 20.50 3.01 10.98
C ASN A 82 21.05 2.10 9.86
N VAL A 83 20.16 1.34 9.22
CA VAL A 83 20.51 0.45 8.11
C VAL A 83 19.98 1.03 6.80
N HIS A 84 20.88 1.17 5.84
CA HIS A 84 20.60 1.82 4.56
C HIS A 84 20.92 0.87 3.41
N ILE A 85 19.88 0.32 2.79
CA ILE A 85 19.99 -0.67 1.71
C ILE A 85 19.86 0.03 0.36
N ARG A 86 20.85 -0.19 -0.51
CA ARG A 86 20.84 0.15 -1.93
C ARG A 86 20.77 -1.14 -2.73
N CYS A 87 19.77 -1.27 -3.58
CA CYS A 87 19.64 -2.45 -4.44
C CYS A 87 19.93 -2.06 -5.88
N GLU A 88 20.89 -2.72 -6.51
CA GLU A 88 21.20 -2.50 -7.92
C GLU A 88 20.01 -2.84 -8.82
N LYS A 89 20.04 -2.31 -10.05
CA LYS A 89 19.07 -2.69 -11.09
C LYS A 89 19.13 -4.21 -11.36
N GLY A 90 17.97 -4.82 -11.57
CA GLY A 90 17.82 -6.24 -11.87
C GLY A 90 17.90 -7.18 -10.66
N VAL A 91 17.91 -6.66 -9.43
CA VAL A 91 17.70 -7.47 -8.22
C VAL A 91 16.27 -8.01 -8.19
N VAL A 92 16.12 -9.30 -7.92
CA VAL A 92 14.83 -9.97 -7.76
C VAL A 92 14.75 -10.64 -6.39
N PHE A 93 13.79 -10.23 -5.57
CA PHE A 93 13.47 -10.83 -4.29
C PHE A 93 12.28 -11.77 -4.45
N MET A 94 12.45 -13.02 -4.04
CA MET A 94 11.41 -14.03 -4.07
C MET A 94 11.17 -14.59 -2.67
N PRO A 95 9.93 -15.03 -2.35
CA PRO A 95 9.71 -15.86 -1.19
C PRO A 95 10.62 -17.08 -1.20
N ARG A 96 11.02 -17.54 -0.02
CA ARG A 96 11.68 -18.83 0.15
C ARG A 96 10.80 -19.97 -0.40
N LEU A 97 11.31 -20.71 -1.40
CA LEU A 97 10.53 -21.63 -2.24
C LEU A 97 10.38 -23.05 -1.67
N ASP A 98 11.32 -23.51 -0.85
CA ASP A 98 11.38 -24.86 -0.26
C ASP A 98 10.44 -25.03 0.95
N MET A 99 9.73 -23.98 1.33
CA MET A 99 8.74 -24.02 2.40
C MET A 99 7.33 -23.83 1.82
N HIS A 100 6.37 -24.59 2.33
CA HIS A 100 4.93 -24.33 2.17
C HIS A 100 4.33 -23.51 3.33
N PRO A 101 4.86 -22.35 3.78
CA PRO A 101 4.20 -21.59 4.81
C PRO A 101 3.02 -20.86 4.16
N LYS A 102 1.91 -20.81 4.90
CA LYS A 102 0.73 -20.07 4.48
C LYS A 102 0.99 -18.55 4.37
N VAL A 103 2.11 -18.02 4.88
CA VAL A 103 2.47 -16.60 4.87
C VAL A 103 3.97 -16.44 4.64
N GLN A 104 4.33 -15.62 3.66
CA GLN A 104 5.70 -15.23 3.31
C GLN A 104 5.84 -13.72 3.46
N LEU A 105 6.58 -13.29 4.49
CA LEU A 105 6.93 -11.89 4.71
C LEU A 105 8.41 -11.78 4.35
N ILE A 106 8.79 -10.91 3.41
CA ILE A 106 10.18 -10.83 2.96
C ILE A 106 11.00 -9.99 3.94
N PHE A 107 10.63 -8.72 4.11
CA PHE A 107 11.22 -7.82 5.09
C PHE A 107 10.23 -7.45 6.19
N ALA A 108 10.72 -7.44 7.43
CA ALA A 108 10.01 -6.94 8.60
C ALA A 108 10.76 -5.75 9.20
N VAL A 109 10.03 -4.68 9.51
CA VAL A 109 10.59 -3.45 10.10
C VAL A 109 9.80 -3.09 11.34
N GLY A 110 10.35 -3.34 12.54
CA GLY A 110 9.70 -2.95 13.79
C GLY A 110 8.40 -3.69 14.15
N ARG A 111 7.90 -4.61 13.30
CA ARG A 111 6.67 -5.38 13.54
C ARG A 111 6.84 -6.41 14.66
N PHE A 112 7.96 -7.11 14.64
CA PHE A 112 8.28 -8.18 15.60
C PHE A 112 9.44 -7.82 16.54
N ALA A 113 10.06 -6.65 16.35
CA ALA A 113 11.16 -6.18 17.18
C ALA A 113 10.69 -5.78 18.59
N ASN A 114 11.55 -6.02 19.58
CA ASN A 114 11.37 -5.54 20.94
C ASN A 114 11.95 -4.12 21.09
N GLU A 115 13.06 -3.81 20.42
CA GLU A 115 13.64 -2.47 20.37
C GLU A 115 12.87 -1.49 19.45
N ASN A 116 13.09 -0.19 19.69
CA ASN A 116 12.61 0.86 18.79
C ASN A 116 13.53 0.92 17.57
N ILE A 117 12.95 0.77 16.38
CA ILE A 117 13.69 0.85 15.12
C ILE A 117 13.67 2.29 14.61
N SER A 118 14.79 2.81 14.11
CA SER A 118 14.84 4.15 13.51
C SER A 118 15.81 4.28 12.34
N ASN A 119 15.54 5.23 11.44
CA ASN A 119 16.42 5.61 10.34
C ASN A 119 16.76 4.43 9.43
N VAL A 120 15.76 3.93 8.72
CA VAL A 120 15.91 2.81 7.80
C VAL A 120 15.60 3.28 6.39
N THR A 121 16.45 2.93 5.43
CA THR A 121 16.18 3.20 4.01
C THR A 121 16.33 1.93 3.18
N PHE A 122 15.43 1.75 2.22
CA PHE A 122 15.51 0.75 1.17
C PHE A 122 15.23 1.46 -0.15
N ILE A 123 16.24 1.53 -1.01
CA ILE A 123 16.16 2.28 -2.26
C ILE A 123 16.70 1.40 -3.38
N GLY A 124 15.88 1.17 -4.39
CA GLY A 124 16.30 0.51 -5.61
C GLY A 124 16.89 1.47 -6.63
N GLU A 125 17.87 1.01 -7.39
CA GLU A 125 18.47 1.70 -8.53
C GLU A 125 17.70 1.40 -9.82
N GLY A 126 17.98 2.16 -10.90
CA GLY A 126 17.34 1.95 -12.20
C GLY A 126 16.01 2.68 -12.37
N ASN A 127 15.25 2.27 -13.38
CA ASN A 127 13.96 2.85 -13.78
C ASN A 127 12.86 1.78 -13.76
N ALA A 128 11.66 2.12 -14.21
CA ALA A 128 10.50 1.22 -14.20
C ALA A 128 10.75 -0.16 -14.85
N SER A 129 11.67 -0.26 -15.82
CA SER A 129 11.95 -1.50 -16.57
C SER A 129 13.00 -2.41 -15.94
N ASP A 130 13.87 -1.89 -15.07
CA ASP A 130 15.01 -2.63 -14.53
C ASP A 130 15.25 -2.41 -13.04
N ARG A 131 14.40 -1.65 -12.34
CA ARG A 131 14.47 -1.50 -10.88
C ARG A 131 14.27 -2.83 -10.15
N PRO A 132 14.71 -2.95 -8.88
CA PRO A 132 14.48 -4.12 -8.07
C PRO A 132 13.01 -4.56 -8.05
N GLN A 133 12.81 -5.87 -8.04
CA GLN A 133 11.50 -6.50 -8.13
C GLN A 133 11.28 -7.46 -6.97
N PHE A 134 10.09 -7.43 -6.37
CA PHE A 134 9.57 -8.54 -5.59
C PHE A 134 8.69 -9.39 -6.50
N TYR A 135 8.98 -10.69 -6.60
CA TYR A 135 8.24 -11.60 -7.47
C TYR A 135 7.49 -12.63 -6.63
N TYR A 136 6.16 -12.68 -6.79
CA TYR A 136 5.28 -13.63 -6.13
C TYR A 136 4.65 -14.57 -7.15
N ASP A 137 4.61 -15.83 -6.77
CA ASP A 137 3.89 -16.87 -7.49
C ASP A 137 2.90 -17.48 -6.49
N ARG A 138 1.59 -17.36 -6.78
CA ARG A 138 0.54 -17.81 -5.86
C ARG A 138 0.50 -19.32 -5.73
N SER A 139 1.02 -20.06 -6.73
CA SER A 139 1.17 -21.52 -6.65
C SER A 139 2.20 -21.94 -5.59
N ILE A 140 3.14 -21.05 -5.29
CA ILE A 140 4.20 -21.26 -4.29
C ILE A 140 3.75 -20.68 -2.93
N ALA A 141 3.24 -19.46 -2.93
CA ALA A 141 2.88 -18.75 -1.71
C ALA A 141 1.61 -17.91 -1.90
N VAL A 142 0.53 -18.34 -1.24
CA VAL A 142 -0.77 -17.66 -1.33
C VAL A 142 -0.78 -16.31 -0.63
N LYS A 143 0.02 -16.13 0.43
CA LYS A 143 0.03 -14.87 1.18
C LYS A 143 1.43 -14.28 1.23
N CYS A 144 1.64 -13.18 0.52
CA CYS A 144 2.97 -12.58 0.33
C CYS A 144 2.98 -11.11 0.74
N ARG A 145 4.13 -10.64 1.25
CA ARG A 145 4.33 -9.23 1.56
C ARG A 145 5.81 -8.87 1.43
N ALA A 146 6.12 -7.79 0.71
CA ALA A 146 7.47 -7.26 0.61
C ALA A 146 7.90 -6.67 1.96
N PHE A 147 7.05 -5.81 2.54
CA PHE A 147 7.33 -5.11 3.79
C PHE A 147 6.18 -5.22 4.79
N THR A 148 6.44 -5.84 5.94
CA THR A 148 5.59 -5.71 7.12
C THR A 148 6.17 -4.68 8.09
N VAL A 149 5.53 -3.51 8.16
CA VAL A 149 5.99 -2.38 8.98
C VAL A 149 5.21 -2.32 10.29
N GLY A 150 5.95 -2.18 11.39
CA GLY A 150 5.47 -2.01 12.76
C GLY A 150 5.99 -0.71 13.38
N LYS A 151 6.47 -0.77 14.62
CA LYS A 151 7.06 0.38 15.32
C LYS A 151 8.44 0.73 14.76
N VAL A 152 8.49 1.74 13.89
CA VAL A 152 9.71 2.34 13.33
C VAL A 152 9.53 3.85 13.20
N THR A 153 10.59 4.61 13.43
CA THR A 153 10.64 6.07 13.15
C THR A 153 11.60 6.35 12.00
N ASN A 154 11.17 7.12 11.00
CA ASN A 154 11.98 7.44 9.81
C ASN A 154 12.28 6.17 8.97
N LEU A 155 11.28 5.72 8.21
CA LEU A 155 11.43 4.68 7.18
C LEU A 155 11.23 5.28 5.79
N TYR A 156 12.18 5.02 4.89
CA TYR A 156 12.10 5.43 3.49
C TYR A 156 12.15 4.21 2.57
N LEU A 157 11.10 3.99 1.79
CA LEU A 157 11.00 2.93 0.80
C LEU A 157 10.85 3.56 -0.59
N GLU A 158 11.79 3.31 -1.51
CA GLU A 158 11.75 3.91 -2.84
C GLU A 158 12.19 2.98 -3.98
N ASN A 159 11.55 3.15 -5.13
CA ASN A 159 11.95 2.64 -6.44
C ASN A 159 12.12 1.12 -6.52
N PHE A 160 11.02 0.40 -6.35
CA PHE A 160 10.94 -1.02 -6.66
C PHE A 160 9.58 -1.39 -7.25
N SER A 161 9.51 -2.57 -7.84
CA SER A 161 8.28 -3.15 -8.37
C SER A 161 7.90 -4.41 -7.61
N VAL A 162 6.62 -4.77 -7.70
CA VAL A 162 6.09 -6.04 -7.23
C VAL A 162 5.34 -6.67 -8.41
N THR A 163 5.75 -7.86 -8.81
CA THR A 163 4.96 -8.71 -9.70
C THR A 163 4.27 -9.72 -8.83
N ASP A 164 2.98 -9.51 -8.66
CA ASP A 164 2.09 -10.37 -7.88
C ASP A 164 1.43 -11.40 -8.80
N ASP A 165 0.75 -12.36 -8.20
CA ASP A 165 -0.09 -13.35 -8.86
C ASP A 165 -1.45 -13.41 -8.13
N GLN A 166 -1.99 -12.23 -7.85
CA GLN A 166 -3.16 -12.01 -7.01
C GLN A 166 -3.03 -12.70 -5.66
N THR A 167 -1.86 -12.60 -5.02
CA THR A 167 -1.67 -13.13 -3.67
C THR A 167 -2.52 -12.35 -2.65
N VAL A 168 -2.70 -12.96 -1.49
CA VAL A 168 -3.36 -12.37 -0.34
C VAL A 168 -2.38 -11.48 0.40
N PHE A 169 -2.82 -10.26 0.73
CA PHE A 169 -2.11 -9.14 1.34
C PHE A 169 -1.62 -8.09 0.36
N SER A 170 -1.64 -6.83 0.79
CA SER A 170 -0.94 -5.78 0.07
C SER A 170 0.57 -5.97 0.15
N ALA A 171 1.35 -5.50 -0.81
CA ALA A 171 2.81 -5.67 -0.76
C ALA A 171 3.47 -4.96 0.44
N ILE A 172 2.89 -3.85 0.90
CA ILE A 172 3.37 -3.07 2.04
C ILE A 172 2.22 -2.93 3.04
N SER A 173 2.46 -3.24 4.33
CA SER A 173 1.53 -2.87 5.40
C SER A 173 2.17 -1.99 6.43
N LEU A 174 1.42 -0.99 6.87
CA LEU A 174 1.69 -0.22 8.07
C LEU A 174 0.74 -0.68 9.18
N ASN A 175 1.30 -1.30 10.21
CA ASN A 175 0.60 -1.82 11.38
C ASN A 175 1.31 -1.33 12.64
N MET A 176 0.70 -1.53 13.80
CA MET A 176 1.42 -1.40 15.08
C MET A 176 2.49 -2.48 15.20
N ARG A 177 3.36 -2.41 16.21
CA ARG A 177 4.10 -3.59 16.71
C ARG A 177 3.12 -4.73 17.05
N LYS A 178 3.52 -6.01 16.91
CA LYS A 178 2.65 -7.20 17.12
C LYS A 178 1.92 -7.20 18.46
N LYS A 179 2.59 -6.79 19.53
CA LYS A 179 2.05 -6.69 20.89
C LYS A 179 1.78 -5.23 21.31
N GLY A 180 1.79 -4.30 20.36
CA GLY A 180 1.54 -2.90 20.63
C GLY A 180 0.08 -2.65 20.94
N THR A 181 -0.19 -1.70 21.83
CA THR A 181 -1.55 -1.35 22.27
C THR A 181 -1.84 0.15 22.20
N SER A 182 -0.83 0.96 21.85
CA SER A 182 -0.93 2.42 21.90
C SER A 182 -0.44 3.11 20.62
N LYS A 183 -0.72 4.42 20.49
CA LYS A 183 -0.19 5.26 19.39
C LYS A 183 1.34 5.24 19.29
N ASN A 184 2.04 4.98 20.41
CA ASN A 184 3.50 4.87 20.44
C ASN A 184 4.03 3.61 19.75
N ASP A 185 3.18 2.63 19.45
CA ASP A 185 3.57 1.39 18.78
C ASP A 185 3.39 1.44 17.26
N ARG A 186 2.97 2.59 16.73
CA ARG A 186 2.78 2.82 15.31
C ARG A 186 4.10 3.15 14.60
N PRO A 187 4.17 2.95 13.27
CA PRO A 187 5.20 3.55 12.45
C PRO A 187 5.02 5.07 12.39
N LYS A 188 6.11 5.81 12.43
CA LYS A 188 6.15 7.27 12.38
C LYS A 188 7.14 7.76 11.33
N ASN A 189 6.79 8.85 10.62
CA ASN A 189 7.64 9.49 9.61
C ASN A 189 8.03 8.50 8.50
N ILE A 190 7.04 8.08 7.71
CA ILE A 190 7.19 7.02 6.70
C ILE A 190 7.01 7.61 5.32
N THR A 191 7.97 7.41 4.43
CA THR A 191 7.80 7.69 3.00
C THR A 191 7.81 6.38 2.21
N VAL A 192 6.80 6.20 1.37
CA VAL A 192 6.79 5.18 0.31
C VAL A 192 6.64 5.93 -1.01
N LYS A 193 7.64 5.84 -1.87
CA LYS A 193 7.71 6.62 -3.09
C LYS A 193 8.10 5.78 -4.30
N ASN A 194 7.48 6.05 -5.46
CA ASN A 194 7.89 5.44 -6.72
C ASN A 194 7.88 3.90 -6.66
N VAL A 195 6.75 3.32 -6.25
CA VAL A 195 6.59 1.85 -6.11
C VAL A 195 5.39 1.40 -6.93
N SER A 196 5.52 0.27 -7.62
CA SER A 196 4.41 -0.34 -8.37
C SER A 196 4.11 -1.77 -7.97
N ILE A 197 2.87 -2.20 -8.11
CA ILE A 197 2.45 -3.61 -8.10
C ILE A 197 1.65 -3.95 -9.36
N GLN A 198 1.85 -5.15 -9.89
CA GLN A 198 1.07 -5.71 -11.01
C GLN A 198 0.32 -6.95 -10.56
N ASP A 199 -0.84 -7.18 -11.16
CA ASP A 199 -1.74 -8.32 -10.91
C ASP A 199 -2.10 -8.52 -9.43
N ALA A 200 -2.43 -7.42 -8.75
CA ALA A 200 -2.83 -7.46 -7.35
C ALA A 200 -4.29 -7.91 -7.18
N SER A 201 -4.56 -8.71 -6.16
CA SER A 201 -5.93 -9.11 -5.81
C SER A 201 -6.77 -7.91 -5.34
N TYR A 202 -8.04 -7.88 -5.73
CA TYR A 202 -9.03 -6.82 -5.53
C TYR A 202 -9.14 -6.32 -4.08
N GLY A 203 -9.03 -7.22 -3.11
CA GLY A 203 -9.12 -6.92 -1.68
C GLY A 203 -7.84 -6.34 -1.07
N TYR A 204 -6.76 -6.33 -1.85
CA TYR A 204 -5.40 -6.00 -1.42
C TYR A 204 -4.82 -4.89 -2.31
N GLY A 205 -3.59 -5.01 -2.81
CA GLY A 205 -2.93 -3.98 -3.63
C GLY A 205 -1.55 -3.60 -3.15
N LEU A 206 -1.16 -2.32 -3.26
CA LEU A 206 0.21 -1.92 -2.97
C LEU A 206 0.44 -1.60 -1.49
N VAL A 207 -0.20 -0.55 -0.98
CA VAL A 207 -0.04 -0.10 0.42
C VAL A 207 -1.33 -0.27 1.20
N GLN A 208 -1.26 -0.93 2.35
CA GLN A 208 -2.32 -0.93 3.35
C GLN A 208 -1.86 -0.22 4.63
N GLY A 209 -2.46 0.92 4.93
CA GLY A 209 -2.29 1.65 6.18
C GLY A 209 -3.38 1.28 7.18
N ASN A 210 -3.05 0.45 8.17
CA ASN A 210 -3.90 0.24 9.34
C ASN A 210 -3.57 1.26 10.44
N THR A 211 -2.30 1.63 10.58
CA THR A 211 -1.82 2.69 11.48
C THR A 211 -0.64 3.43 10.92
N GLY A 212 -0.41 4.63 11.42
CA GLY A 212 0.81 5.38 11.17
C GLY A 212 0.70 6.81 11.66
N GLU A 213 1.83 7.51 11.74
CA GLU A 213 1.89 8.94 12.00
C GLU A 213 2.85 9.58 11.00
N ASN A 214 2.45 10.68 10.37
CA ASN A 214 3.26 11.38 9.37
C ASN A 214 3.68 10.46 8.21
N VAL A 215 2.70 9.96 7.45
CA VAL A 215 2.91 9.02 6.35
C VAL A 215 2.75 9.73 5.01
N TRP A 216 3.74 9.61 4.15
CA TRP A 216 3.70 10.13 2.79
C TRP A 216 3.77 8.99 1.77
N LEU A 217 2.72 8.89 0.95
CA LEU A 217 2.58 7.92 -0.12
C LEU A 217 2.59 8.70 -1.44
N LYS A 218 3.63 8.51 -2.28
CA LYS A 218 3.83 9.33 -3.47
C LYS A 218 4.24 8.50 -4.70
N ASP A 219 3.79 8.88 -5.89
CA ASP A 219 4.20 8.25 -7.15
C ASP A 219 3.96 6.73 -7.13
N LEU A 220 2.78 6.31 -6.69
CA LEU A 220 2.45 4.89 -6.49
C LEU A 220 1.57 4.36 -7.62
N GLN A 221 1.78 3.11 -8.02
CA GLN A 221 0.98 2.49 -9.08
C GLN A 221 0.50 1.07 -8.72
N SER A 222 -0.73 0.73 -9.08
CA SER A 222 -1.23 -0.65 -9.02
C SER A 222 -1.99 -1.04 -10.28
N VAL A 223 -1.78 -2.27 -10.75
CA VAL A 223 -2.72 -2.97 -11.65
C VAL A 223 -3.45 -4.02 -10.81
N GLY A 224 -4.76 -3.92 -10.73
CA GLY A 224 -5.57 -4.66 -9.75
C GLY A 224 -5.53 -4.05 -8.34
N GLY A 225 -6.36 -4.57 -7.43
CA GLY A 225 -6.38 -4.17 -6.02
C GLY A 225 -6.63 -2.68 -5.76
N VAL A 226 -6.00 -2.15 -4.72
CA VAL A 226 -6.00 -0.72 -4.34
C VAL A 226 -4.57 -0.20 -4.22
N THR A 227 -4.28 0.96 -4.80
CA THR A 227 -2.93 1.55 -4.71
C THR A 227 -2.60 2.03 -3.30
N ALA A 228 -3.43 2.92 -2.74
CA ALA A 228 -3.31 3.38 -1.36
C ALA A 228 -4.58 3.08 -0.57
N ARG A 229 -4.53 2.05 0.28
CA ARG A 229 -5.65 1.62 1.12
C ARG A 229 -5.43 2.03 2.57
N ILE A 230 -6.08 3.11 2.99
CA ILE A 230 -6.14 3.51 4.41
C ILE A 230 -7.40 2.88 5.00
N GLU A 231 -7.24 1.68 5.53
CA GLU A 231 -8.33 0.92 6.14
C GLU A 231 -7.95 0.52 7.55
N THR A 232 -8.36 1.33 8.52
CA THR A 232 -7.90 1.22 9.90
C THR A 232 -8.75 0.23 10.68
N HIS A 233 -8.35 -1.05 10.57
CA HIS A 233 -9.03 -2.17 11.21
C HIS A 233 -8.36 -2.64 12.53
N THR A 234 -7.34 -1.94 13.01
CA THR A 234 -6.36 -2.37 14.04
C THR A 234 -6.91 -3.24 15.15
N GLY A 235 -6.76 -4.56 15.00
CA GLY A 235 -6.86 -5.52 16.11
C GLY A 235 -8.20 -5.56 16.85
N ARG A 236 -9.20 -4.76 16.48
CA ARG A 236 -10.55 -4.72 17.07
C ARG A 236 -10.62 -4.37 18.55
N GLU A 237 -9.58 -3.76 19.13
CA GLU A 237 -9.55 -3.47 20.59
C GLU A 237 -8.99 -2.09 20.97
N HIS A 238 -8.29 -1.42 20.06
CA HIS A 238 -7.63 -0.15 20.35
C HIS A 238 -8.04 0.90 19.32
N ASN A 239 -8.38 2.10 19.81
CA ASN A 239 -8.66 3.26 18.96
C ASN A 239 -7.34 3.90 18.50
N VAL A 240 -6.61 3.17 17.64
CA VAL A 240 -5.27 3.56 17.18
C VAL A 240 -5.27 3.50 15.65
N GLY A 241 -5.46 4.65 15.01
CA GLY A 241 -5.53 4.75 13.56
C GLY A 241 -4.29 5.37 12.94
N VAL A 242 -4.53 6.10 11.86
CA VAL A 242 -3.53 6.95 11.20
C VAL A 242 -3.67 8.40 11.65
N ASP A 243 -2.56 9.13 11.71
CA ASP A 243 -2.52 10.58 11.94
C ASP A 243 -1.59 11.23 10.89
N ASN A 244 -2.05 12.30 10.22
CA ASN A 244 -1.30 13.03 9.20
C ASN A 244 -0.77 12.11 8.06
N VAL A 245 -1.68 11.69 7.18
CA VAL A 245 -1.34 10.93 5.98
C VAL A 245 -1.52 11.82 4.75
N VAL A 246 -0.50 11.87 3.91
CA VAL A 246 -0.53 12.58 2.62
C VAL A 246 -0.35 11.56 1.49
N ILE A 247 -1.29 11.55 0.55
CA ILE A 247 -1.30 10.67 -0.62
C ILE A 247 -1.27 11.53 -1.87
N GLU A 248 -0.20 11.40 -2.65
CA GLU A 248 0.06 12.22 -3.84
C GLU A 248 0.38 11.36 -5.05
N ASP A 249 -0.18 11.72 -6.21
CA ASP A 249 0.17 11.15 -7.51
C ASP A 249 0.12 9.61 -7.53
N VAL A 250 -1.06 9.07 -7.22
CA VAL A 250 -1.31 7.62 -7.17
C VAL A 250 -2.21 7.15 -8.30
N VAL A 251 -1.86 6.01 -8.89
CA VAL A 251 -2.54 5.45 -10.06
C VAL A 251 -3.03 4.04 -9.78
N CYS A 252 -4.28 3.74 -10.11
CA CYS A 252 -4.80 2.38 -10.18
C CYS A 252 -5.32 2.07 -11.59
N THR A 253 -5.10 0.86 -12.06
CA THR A 253 -5.62 0.36 -13.34
C THR A 253 -6.30 -0.98 -13.13
N GLN A 254 -7.50 -1.18 -13.68
CA GLN A 254 -8.23 -2.46 -13.62
C GLN A 254 -8.37 -3.03 -12.19
N GLY A 255 -8.51 -2.14 -11.21
CA GLY A 255 -8.60 -2.50 -9.80
C GLY A 255 -9.86 -1.95 -9.15
N LYS A 256 -9.84 -1.92 -7.82
CA LYS A 256 -10.90 -1.38 -7.00
C LYS A 256 -10.85 0.15 -6.96
N ALA A 257 -9.72 0.74 -6.58
CA ALA A 257 -9.58 2.20 -6.49
C ALA A 257 -8.12 2.63 -6.46
N ALA A 258 -7.85 3.87 -6.87
CA ALA A 258 -6.54 4.50 -6.61
C ALA A 258 -6.35 4.73 -5.10
N VAL A 259 -7.40 5.23 -4.43
CA VAL A 259 -7.40 5.42 -2.98
C VAL A 259 -8.67 4.84 -2.36
N SER A 260 -8.51 4.12 -1.25
CA SER A 260 -9.61 3.65 -0.41
C SER A 260 -9.42 4.15 1.02
N LEU A 261 -10.44 4.81 1.56
CA LEU A 261 -10.50 5.35 2.92
C LEU A 261 -11.68 4.69 3.66
N GLN A 262 -11.37 3.90 4.70
CA GLN A 262 -12.36 3.17 5.48
C GLN A 262 -11.95 3.14 6.97
N PRO A 263 -12.59 3.94 7.84
CA PRO A 263 -12.14 4.12 9.22
C PRO A 263 -12.62 3.01 10.19
N HIS A 264 -13.55 2.14 9.76
CA HIS A 264 -14.21 1.14 10.61
C HIS A 264 -14.72 1.74 11.94
N VAL A 265 -14.10 1.40 13.07
CA VAL A 265 -14.44 1.88 14.42
C VAL A 265 -13.34 2.77 15.02
N VAL A 266 -12.41 3.23 14.18
CA VAL A 266 -11.22 3.97 14.60
C VAL A 266 -11.33 5.44 14.22
N ASP A 267 -11.04 6.32 15.17
CA ASP A 267 -10.92 7.75 14.94
C ASP A 267 -9.52 8.04 14.41
N ASN A 268 -9.46 8.49 13.17
CA ASN A 268 -8.23 8.81 12.48
C ASN A 268 -8.02 10.31 12.48
N GLY A 269 -6.75 10.73 12.45
CA GLY A 269 -6.37 12.10 12.17
C GLY A 269 -6.59 12.48 10.70
N ILE A 270 -5.87 13.52 10.27
CA ILE A 270 -6.01 14.09 8.93
C ILE A 270 -5.45 13.14 7.86
N VAL A 271 -6.21 12.95 6.79
CA VAL A 271 -5.78 12.31 5.55
C VAL A 271 -6.03 13.24 4.37
N THR A 272 -5.01 13.50 3.55
CA THR A 272 -5.14 14.30 2.33
C THR A 272 -4.81 13.48 1.10
N VAL A 273 -5.60 13.66 0.05
CA VAL A 273 -5.45 13.03 -1.26
C VAL A 273 -5.37 14.11 -2.32
N ASN A 274 -4.29 14.08 -3.10
CA ASN A 274 -4.05 15.04 -4.17
C ASN A 274 -3.42 14.35 -5.38
N GLY A 275 -4.16 14.18 -6.47
CA GLY A 275 -3.65 13.48 -7.66
C GLY A 275 -3.92 11.99 -7.60
N ALA A 276 -5.21 11.60 -7.61
CA ALA A 276 -5.60 10.20 -7.72
C ALA A 276 -6.12 9.93 -9.13
N LYS A 277 -5.46 9.03 -9.87
CA LYS A 277 -5.88 8.60 -11.21
C LYS A 277 -6.32 7.15 -11.20
N ALA A 278 -7.51 6.89 -11.75
CA ALA A 278 -8.00 5.54 -11.93
C ALA A 278 -8.35 5.29 -13.40
N VAL A 279 -7.92 4.13 -13.91
CA VAL A 279 -8.15 3.73 -15.29
C VAL A 279 -8.83 2.38 -15.32
N ARG A 280 -10.11 2.38 -15.72
CA ARG A 280 -10.98 1.21 -15.71
C ARG A 280 -11.00 0.56 -14.33
N CYS A 281 -11.17 1.33 -13.26
CA CYS A 281 -11.33 0.79 -11.90
C CYS A 281 -12.81 0.81 -11.48
N GLU A 282 -13.16 0.14 -10.39
CA GLU A 282 -14.50 0.27 -9.79
C GLU A 282 -14.78 1.74 -9.39
N TRP A 283 -13.81 2.37 -8.72
CA TRP A 283 -13.84 3.76 -8.28
C TRP A 283 -12.53 4.48 -8.60
N GLY A 284 -12.57 5.82 -8.67
CA GLY A 284 -11.35 6.64 -8.55
C GLY A 284 -10.85 6.68 -7.12
N VAL A 285 -11.62 7.31 -6.25
CA VAL A 285 -11.44 7.34 -4.80
C VAL A 285 -12.68 6.78 -4.11
N MET A 286 -12.47 5.90 -3.14
CA MET A 286 -13.55 5.29 -2.36
C MET A 286 -13.45 5.75 -0.89
N LEU A 287 -14.42 6.54 -0.44
CA LEU A 287 -14.57 6.97 0.95
C LEU A 287 -15.84 6.34 1.54
N LYS A 288 -15.66 5.55 2.60
CA LYS A 288 -16.76 4.89 3.31
C LYS A 288 -16.90 5.42 4.74
N ASP A 289 -18.14 5.41 5.23
CA ASP A 289 -18.45 5.74 6.63
C ASP A 289 -17.85 4.70 7.59
N GLY A 290 -17.62 5.10 8.84
CA GLY A 290 -17.34 4.16 9.91
C GLY A 290 -18.50 3.19 10.14
N PHE A 291 -18.19 1.99 10.58
CA PHE A 291 -19.20 1.00 10.93
C PHE A 291 -18.69 0.01 11.99
N ILE A 292 -19.61 -0.45 12.83
CA ILE A 292 -19.38 -1.51 13.81
C ILE A 292 -19.57 -2.86 13.12
N SER A 293 -18.49 -3.62 12.96
CA SER A 293 -18.56 -4.97 12.40
C SER A 293 -19.26 -5.93 13.36
N LYS A 294 -20.09 -6.84 12.83
CA LYS A 294 -20.71 -7.95 13.59
C LYS A 294 -19.69 -8.89 14.27
N LYS A 295 -18.40 -8.80 13.89
CA LYS A 295 -17.31 -9.59 14.46
C LYS A 295 -16.65 -8.93 15.68
N LEU A 296 -17.10 -7.74 16.09
CA LEU A 296 -16.65 -7.07 17.30
C LEU A 296 -17.41 -7.59 18.50
N ASP A 297 -16.76 -7.56 19.67
CA ASP A 297 -17.36 -7.93 20.94
C ASP A 297 -18.55 -7.02 21.25
N PRO A 298 -19.80 -7.52 21.27
CA PRO A 298 -20.98 -6.69 21.48
C PRO A 298 -21.08 -6.11 22.90
N THR A 299 -20.26 -6.59 23.85
CA THR A 299 -20.25 -6.07 25.23
C THR A 299 -19.42 -4.80 25.40
N LYS A 300 -18.52 -4.50 24.44
CA LYS A 300 -17.73 -3.28 24.43
C LYS A 300 -18.52 -2.14 23.79
N LYS A 301 -18.31 -0.92 24.29
CA LYS A 301 -18.88 0.30 23.69
C LYS A 301 -18.06 0.68 22.46
N TRP A 302 -18.64 0.43 21.30
CA TRP A 302 -18.08 0.84 20.01
C TRP A 302 -18.80 2.06 19.46
N HIS A 303 -18.09 2.82 18.64
CA HIS A 303 -18.66 3.86 17.80
C HIS A 303 -18.16 3.70 16.36
N ASN A 304 -18.82 4.40 15.44
CA ASN A 304 -18.33 4.48 14.07
C ASN A 304 -17.11 5.40 14.03
N GLY A 305 -16.01 4.90 13.50
CA GLY A 305 -14.79 5.68 13.34
C GLY A 305 -14.94 6.72 12.22
N SER A 306 -14.05 7.70 12.21
CA SER A 306 -14.03 8.74 11.17
C SER A 306 -12.61 9.16 10.81
N PHE A 307 -12.51 10.13 9.90
CA PHE A 307 -11.28 10.87 9.61
C PHE A 307 -11.46 12.32 10.06
N ALA A 308 -10.46 12.87 10.73
CA ALA A 308 -10.58 14.19 11.35
C ALA A 308 -10.89 15.32 10.34
N LYS A 309 -11.55 16.36 10.85
CA LYS A 309 -11.77 17.63 10.14
C LYS A 309 -10.43 18.18 9.62
N GLY A 310 -10.44 18.65 8.37
CA GLY A 310 -9.23 19.05 7.64
C GLY A 310 -8.71 17.99 6.68
N SER A 311 -9.24 16.76 6.74
CA SER A 311 -9.05 15.77 5.68
C SER A 311 -9.63 16.27 4.35
N SER A 312 -8.95 15.97 3.24
CA SER A 312 -9.35 16.50 1.92
C SER A 312 -9.03 15.57 0.75
N ILE A 313 -9.82 15.69 -0.31
CA ILE A 313 -9.64 15.01 -1.60
C ILE A 313 -9.73 16.05 -2.72
N LYS A 314 -8.72 16.11 -3.58
CA LYS A 314 -8.69 16.94 -4.78
C LYS A 314 -7.89 16.28 -5.91
N ASN A 315 -8.03 16.81 -7.13
CA ASN A 315 -7.35 16.35 -8.34
C ASN A 315 -7.56 14.85 -8.57
N VAL A 316 -8.82 14.45 -8.76
CA VAL A 316 -9.19 13.06 -9.06
C VAL A 316 -9.53 12.94 -10.54
N GLU A 317 -8.86 12.02 -11.23
CA GLU A 317 -9.13 11.72 -12.64
C GLU A 317 -9.60 10.26 -12.77
N MET A 318 -10.76 10.07 -13.39
CA MET A 318 -11.30 8.74 -13.67
C MET A 318 -11.47 8.51 -15.17
N ILE A 319 -10.79 7.50 -15.71
CA ILE A 319 -11.01 7.01 -17.08
C ILE A 319 -11.84 5.73 -16.98
N HIS A 320 -13.14 5.81 -17.30
CA HIS A 320 -14.07 4.69 -17.19
C HIS A 320 -13.81 3.59 -18.22
N GLY A 321 -14.17 2.36 -17.84
CA GLY A 321 -14.33 1.25 -18.76
C GLY A 321 -15.53 0.39 -18.42
N ASP A 322 -15.87 -0.50 -19.33
CA ASP A 322 -17.04 -1.38 -19.21
C ASP A 322 -16.69 -2.74 -18.59
N ALA A 323 -15.41 -2.99 -18.36
CA ALA A 323 -14.90 -4.23 -17.80
C ALA A 323 -13.76 -3.95 -16.82
N THR A 324 -14.04 -4.17 -15.53
CA THR A 324 -13.13 -4.16 -14.37
C THR A 324 -13.65 -5.11 -13.30
N THR A 325 -12.87 -5.34 -12.26
CA THR A 325 -13.31 -6.03 -11.05
C THR A 325 -14.17 -5.11 -10.19
N VAL A 326 -15.40 -5.54 -9.88
CA VAL A 326 -16.40 -4.82 -9.08
C VAL A 326 -16.86 -5.70 -7.93
N SER A 327 -17.00 -5.17 -6.71
CA SER A 327 -17.57 -5.98 -5.62
C SER A 327 -19.06 -6.25 -5.81
N VAL A 328 -19.52 -7.41 -5.36
CA VAL A 328 -20.96 -7.75 -5.36
C VAL A 328 -21.79 -6.71 -4.60
N GLN A 329 -21.22 -6.12 -3.55
CA GLN A 329 -21.87 -5.05 -2.78
C GLN A 329 -22.03 -3.76 -3.58
N SER A 330 -21.10 -3.47 -4.50
CA SER A 330 -21.14 -2.28 -5.32
C SER A 330 -22.16 -2.35 -6.46
N LYS A 331 -22.73 -3.53 -6.76
CA LYS A 331 -23.82 -3.68 -7.74
C LYS A 331 -24.96 -2.68 -7.52
N ALA A 332 -25.28 -2.40 -6.25
CA ALA A 332 -26.32 -1.44 -5.87
C ALA A 332 -26.01 0.04 -6.19
N TYR A 333 -24.80 0.33 -6.66
CA TYR A 333 -24.35 1.68 -7.04
C TYR A 333 -24.11 1.81 -8.55
N ILE A 334 -24.20 0.71 -9.30
CA ILE A 334 -24.07 0.74 -10.76
C ILE A 334 -25.30 1.45 -11.35
N PRO A 335 -25.13 2.49 -12.18
CA PRO A 335 -26.24 3.12 -12.89
C PRO A 335 -27.07 2.07 -13.64
N LYS A 336 -28.41 2.17 -13.60
CA LYS A 336 -29.31 1.16 -14.19
C LYS A 336 -28.97 0.82 -15.65
N ARG A 337 -28.56 1.83 -16.43
CA ARG A 337 -28.17 1.69 -17.85
C ARG A 337 -26.89 0.87 -18.07
N LEU A 338 -26.07 0.69 -17.03
CA LEU A 338 -24.81 -0.03 -17.05
C LEU A 338 -24.90 -1.41 -16.40
N LEU A 339 -26.05 -1.78 -15.81
CA LEU A 339 -26.21 -3.09 -15.16
C LEU A 339 -26.06 -4.26 -16.12
N GLU A 340 -26.32 -4.07 -17.42
CA GLU A 340 -26.08 -5.07 -18.47
C GLU A 340 -24.61 -5.49 -18.60
N LEU A 341 -23.67 -4.63 -18.15
CA LEU A 341 -22.23 -4.87 -18.17
C LEU A 341 -21.73 -5.65 -16.94
N TYR A 342 -22.61 -5.91 -15.96
CA TYR A 342 -22.27 -6.61 -14.73
C TYR A 342 -22.59 -8.11 -14.86
N HIS A 343 -21.58 -8.95 -14.64
CA HIS A 343 -21.67 -10.39 -14.86
C HIS A 343 -21.55 -11.16 -13.54
N ASP A 344 -22.68 -11.67 -13.04
CA ASP A 344 -22.75 -12.42 -11.77
C ASP A 344 -21.97 -13.76 -11.79
N ASP A 345 -21.66 -14.28 -12.96
CA ASP A 345 -21.02 -15.59 -13.20
C ASP A 345 -19.50 -15.50 -13.44
N ILE A 346 -18.96 -14.32 -13.75
CA ILE A 346 -17.53 -14.14 -14.03
C ILE A 346 -16.78 -13.68 -12.78
N ASN A 347 -15.82 -14.48 -12.33
CA ASN A 347 -14.90 -14.13 -11.24
C ASN A 347 -13.55 -13.69 -11.83
N PRO A 348 -13.23 -12.39 -11.82
CA PRO A 348 -11.97 -11.88 -12.39
C PRO A 348 -10.77 -12.00 -11.43
N ASP A 349 -10.98 -12.48 -10.20
CA ASP A 349 -9.96 -12.58 -9.16
C ASP A 349 -9.80 -14.05 -8.70
N LYS A 350 -8.54 -14.48 -8.50
CA LYS A 350 -8.16 -15.81 -8.03
C LYS A 350 -8.53 -16.04 -6.56
N GLU A 351 -8.76 -14.99 -5.78
CA GLU A 351 -9.23 -15.09 -4.40
C GLU A 351 -10.77 -15.20 -4.35
N ALA A 352 -11.25 -16.44 -4.46
CA ALA A 352 -12.68 -16.76 -4.55
C ALA A 352 -13.57 -16.17 -3.43
N ASN A 353 -13.01 -15.92 -2.24
CA ASN A 353 -13.78 -15.41 -1.08
C ASN A 353 -13.96 -13.90 -1.05
N ILE A 354 -13.38 -13.15 -1.99
CA ILE A 354 -13.46 -11.69 -2.00
C ILE A 354 -14.83 -11.16 -2.42
N GLY A 355 -15.61 -11.96 -3.16
CA GLY A 355 -16.95 -11.56 -3.60
C GLY A 355 -16.92 -10.41 -4.60
N CYS A 356 -16.10 -10.54 -5.64
CA CYS A 356 -16.05 -9.61 -6.76
C CYS A 356 -16.43 -10.31 -8.08
N LYS A 357 -16.90 -9.50 -9.03
CA LYS A 357 -17.41 -9.89 -10.34
C LYS A 357 -16.85 -8.99 -11.43
N LEU A 358 -16.98 -9.41 -12.67
CA LEU A 358 -16.72 -8.53 -13.81
C LEU A 358 -17.88 -7.50 -13.91
N GLY A 359 -17.54 -6.23 -14.05
CA GLY A 359 -18.52 -5.16 -14.20
C GLY A 359 -17.93 -3.86 -14.74
N PRO A 360 -18.75 -2.81 -14.90
CA PRO A 360 -18.28 -1.51 -15.35
C PRO A 360 -17.60 -0.73 -14.21
N SER A 361 -16.75 0.22 -14.58
CA SER A 361 -16.41 1.35 -13.71
C SER A 361 -17.68 2.07 -13.25
N ILE A 362 -17.69 2.59 -12.02
CA ILE A 362 -18.90 3.20 -11.45
C ILE A 362 -18.81 4.73 -11.41
N ALA A 363 -17.86 5.29 -10.66
CA ALA A 363 -17.73 6.74 -10.49
C ALA A 363 -16.31 7.19 -10.17
N ALA A 364 -16.03 8.48 -10.35
CA ALA A 364 -14.74 9.04 -9.95
C ALA A 364 -14.58 9.04 -8.41
N VAL A 365 -15.65 9.34 -7.67
CA VAL A 365 -15.65 9.27 -6.21
C VAL A 365 -16.88 8.56 -5.68
N LEU A 366 -16.67 7.56 -4.81
CA LEU A 366 -17.69 7.12 -3.86
C LEU A 366 -17.48 7.89 -2.56
N ASN A 367 -18.50 8.60 -2.08
CA ASN A 367 -18.48 9.24 -0.77
C ASN A 367 -19.70 8.83 0.05
N LEU A 368 -19.54 7.84 0.92
CA LEU A 368 -20.56 7.42 1.87
C LEU A 368 -20.33 7.98 3.28
N ALA A 369 -19.25 8.73 3.52
CA ALA A 369 -18.96 9.25 4.85
C ALA A 369 -19.98 10.33 5.24
N LYS A 370 -20.41 10.29 6.50
CA LYS A 370 -21.33 11.29 7.06
C LYS A 370 -20.63 12.57 7.50
N GLU A 371 -19.35 12.47 7.85
CA GLU A 371 -18.54 13.62 8.28
C GLU A 371 -17.89 14.34 7.10
N GLU A 372 -17.60 15.63 7.32
CA GLU A 372 -17.12 16.56 6.30
C GLU A 372 -15.62 16.36 5.99
N MET A 373 -15.29 15.29 5.27
CA MET A 373 -14.07 15.29 4.46
C MET A 373 -14.27 16.28 3.30
N GLN A 374 -13.34 17.22 3.13
CA GLN A 374 -13.45 18.25 2.10
C GLN A 374 -13.15 17.67 0.73
N ILE A 375 -14.14 17.67 -0.17
CA ILE A 375 -13.96 17.20 -1.54
C ILE A 375 -14.03 18.40 -2.48
N ASP A 376 -12.91 18.75 -3.11
CA ASP A 376 -12.87 19.82 -4.11
C ASP A 376 -13.42 19.31 -5.44
N LYS A 377 -14.74 19.43 -5.59
CA LYS A 377 -15.47 18.97 -6.78
C LYS A 377 -15.00 19.62 -8.08
N THR A 378 -14.42 20.82 -8.03
CA THR A 378 -13.96 21.53 -9.24
C THR A 378 -12.74 20.88 -9.89
N THR A 379 -12.04 20.03 -9.13
CA THR A 379 -10.83 19.33 -9.56
C THR A 379 -11.07 17.85 -9.89
N ILE A 380 -12.33 17.40 -9.86
CA ILE A 380 -12.69 16.01 -10.18
C ILE A 380 -13.11 15.95 -11.64
N THR A 381 -12.46 15.08 -12.40
CA THR A 381 -12.73 14.86 -13.81
C THR A 381 -13.02 13.40 -14.09
N HIS A 382 -13.81 13.13 -15.12
CA HIS A 382 -13.99 11.79 -15.63
C HIS A 382 -14.04 11.78 -17.17
N SER A 383 -13.65 10.67 -17.78
CA SER A 383 -13.67 10.44 -19.23
C SER A 383 -13.75 8.94 -19.50
N GLY A 384 -13.57 8.51 -20.76
CA GLY A 384 -13.61 7.10 -21.14
C GLY A 384 -15.00 6.66 -21.61
N ASN A 385 -15.20 5.34 -21.72
CA ASN A 385 -16.40 4.82 -22.38
C ASN A 385 -17.67 5.11 -21.55
N ARG A 386 -18.74 5.59 -22.19
CA ARG A 386 -20.05 5.88 -21.59
C ARG A 386 -19.95 6.78 -20.33
N ALA A 387 -18.96 7.66 -20.25
CA ALA A 387 -18.70 8.49 -19.05
C ALA A 387 -19.91 9.36 -18.67
N GLU A 388 -20.65 9.82 -19.68
CA GLU A 388 -21.90 10.57 -19.58
C GLU A 388 -23.04 9.80 -18.90
N GLU A 389 -22.97 8.48 -18.85
CA GLU A 389 -23.95 7.63 -18.14
C GLU A 389 -23.62 7.41 -16.66
N ARG A 390 -22.53 8.00 -16.17
CA ARG A 390 -22.01 7.80 -14.82
C ARG A 390 -22.06 9.09 -14.01
N LEU A 391 -22.35 8.95 -12.72
CA LEU A 391 -22.20 10.06 -11.79
C LEU A 391 -20.72 10.34 -11.55
N LEU A 392 -20.37 11.63 -11.44
CA LEU A 392 -19.02 12.03 -11.03
C LEU A 392 -18.75 11.61 -9.58
N ILE A 393 -19.73 11.83 -8.69
CA ILE A 393 -19.68 11.48 -7.27
C ILE A 393 -20.96 10.72 -6.89
N VAL A 394 -20.80 9.55 -6.28
CA VAL A 394 -21.88 8.72 -5.75
C VAL A 394 -21.91 8.84 -4.23
N THR A 395 -23.08 9.17 -3.67
CA THR A 395 -23.25 9.34 -2.21
C THR A 395 -24.28 8.40 -1.58
N LYS A 396 -25.09 7.72 -2.41
CA LYS A 396 -26.12 6.77 -1.99
C LYS A 396 -26.31 5.70 -3.07
N LYS A 397 -27.00 4.63 -2.73
CA LYS A 397 -27.39 3.57 -3.67
C LYS A 397 -28.30 4.14 -4.77
N VAL A 398 -28.32 3.49 -5.93
CA VAL A 398 -29.11 3.92 -7.09
C VAL A 398 -30.61 3.74 -6.86
N ASP A 399 -31.04 2.86 -5.94
CA ASP A 399 -32.46 2.65 -5.56
C ASP A 399 -33.03 3.73 -4.62
N ALA A 400 -32.69 4.99 -4.88
CA ALA A 400 -33.23 6.18 -4.21
C ALA A 400 -33.61 7.29 -5.21
N LEU A 401 -34.02 6.89 -6.42
CA LEU A 401 -34.69 7.69 -7.46
C LEU A 401 -35.86 6.91 -8.05
#